data_AF-A0AAV8VUR6-F1
#
_entry.id   AF-A0AAV8VUR6-F1
#
_cell.length_a   1.000
_cell.length_b   1.000
_cell.length_c   1.000
_cell.angle_alpha   90.00
_cell.angle_beta   90.00
_cell.angle_gamma   90.00
#
_symmetry.space_group_name_H-M   'P 1'
#
loop_
_entity.id
_entity.type
_entity.pdbx_description
1 polymer ?
#
loop_
_entity_poly.entity_id
_entity_poly.type
_entity_poly.pdbx_seq_one_letter_code
_entity_poly.pdbx_strand_id
1 'polypeptide(L)'
;MSTLEDLSKLSEPDESCRPQTQESLLSKYRIPIQHFEYDYIEKCRDGKELEKILQVLASGEEGYFPDLVRVTEERLGKLKPKSRLLRKLLPVLNKNDVDKGELDDICKDLESFVTGISKRNKELEKRKVNSALDCETAVRVYKEPSTDYTAWDKYDPDTEILKMDLAEEVERKGAVQETTKIRKSVSFNRFGTEAEAAFVADREKEKGNEYFKAGDYEEALQCYTNSISSKPSTNNFNNRAVTYIKLKRYEKALKDCDKVLAIERDNLKAHLRKAEALEGLKRYEEARENVEFVIQREPNNGIAQELAERVRRICEGEVKNTRMKIVEIE
;
A
#
# COMPACT_ATOMS: atom_id res chain seq x y z
N MET A 1 4.85 6.30 61.78
CA MET A 1 4.23 4.97 61.83
C MET A 1 2.96 5.02 61.00
N SER A 2 3.12 5.17 59.69
CA SER A 2 2.03 5.25 58.71
C SER A 2 1.80 3.84 58.19
N THR A 3 0.56 3.41 58.28
CA THR A 3 0.09 2.04 58.05
C THR A 3 0.22 1.64 56.58
N LEU A 4 0.75 0.42 56.39
CA LEU A 4 0.90 -0.32 55.14
C LEU A 4 -0.47 -0.81 54.63
N GLU A 5 -1.34 0.09 54.16
CA GLU A 5 -2.68 -0.31 53.70
C GLU A 5 -3.14 0.29 52.37
N ASP A 6 -2.33 1.12 51.70
CA ASP A 6 -2.72 1.78 50.44
C ASP A 6 -2.09 1.19 49.16
N LEU A 7 -1.50 0.00 49.20
CA LEU A 7 -0.90 -0.65 48.02
C LEU A 7 -1.80 -1.67 47.31
N SER A 8 -3.07 -1.84 47.70
CA SER A 8 -3.99 -2.81 47.09
C SER A 8 -4.93 -2.25 46.02
N LYS A 9 -4.64 -1.05 45.46
CA LYS A 9 -5.44 -0.43 44.39
C LYS A 9 -4.61 -0.03 43.17
N LEU A 10 -3.67 -0.88 42.77
CA LEU A 10 -3.15 -0.85 41.40
C LEU A 10 -4.10 -1.64 40.52
N SER A 11 -4.90 -0.89 39.75
CA SER A 11 -5.69 -1.36 38.62
C SER A 11 -4.90 -2.36 37.79
N GLU A 12 -5.45 -3.55 37.62
CA GLU A 12 -4.92 -4.56 36.70
C GLU A 12 -4.77 -3.94 35.30
N PRO A 13 -3.65 -4.17 34.60
CA PRO A 13 -3.48 -3.68 33.24
C PRO A 13 -4.42 -4.45 32.30
N ASP A 14 -5.15 -3.67 31.51
CA ASP A 14 -6.13 -4.06 30.49
C ASP A 14 -5.66 -5.28 29.66
N GLU A 15 -6.36 -6.42 29.82
CA GLU A 15 -6.00 -7.73 29.24
C GLU A 15 -6.24 -7.82 27.72
N SER A 16 -6.72 -6.73 27.12
CA SER A 16 -7.08 -6.62 25.71
C SER A 16 -5.89 -6.48 24.73
N CYS A 17 -4.66 -6.41 25.24
CA CYS A 17 -3.45 -6.21 24.44
C CYS A 17 -2.32 -7.24 24.73
N ARG A 18 -2.64 -8.54 24.79
CA ARG A 18 -1.61 -9.57 24.55
C ARG A 18 -1.46 -9.76 23.04
N PRO A 19 -0.25 -9.68 22.46
CA PRO A 19 -0.02 -10.23 21.13
C PRO A 19 -0.45 -11.69 21.18
N GLN A 20 -1.29 -12.12 20.24
CA GLN A 20 -1.66 -13.53 20.11
C GLN A 20 -0.36 -14.31 19.97
N THR A 21 0.10 -14.92 21.06
CA THR A 21 1.25 -15.81 21.05
C THR A 21 0.88 -16.91 20.08
N GLN A 22 1.53 -16.95 18.91
CA GLN A 22 1.29 -18.01 17.94
C GLN A 22 1.38 -19.34 18.68
N GLU A 23 0.29 -20.12 18.64
CA GLU A 23 0.30 -21.45 19.26
C GLU A 23 1.47 -22.25 18.66
N SER A 24 2.32 -22.80 19.53
CA SER A 24 3.43 -23.67 19.12
C SER A 24 2.93 -24.72 18.12
N LEU A 25 3.74 -25.09 17.14
CA LEU A 25 3.37 -26.15 16.21
C LEU A 25 3.12 -27.47 16.95
N LEU A 26 3.81 -27.68 18.08
CA LEU A 26 3.57 -28.80 18.99
C LEU A 26 2.12 -28.81 19.53
N SER A 27 1.64 -27.69 20.05
CA SER A 27 0.26 -27.55 20.54
C SER A 27 -0.77 -27.62 19.40
N LYS A 28 -0.44 -27.05 18.24
CA LYS A 28 -1.29 -27.05 17.04
C LYS A 28 -1.55 -28.45 16.50
N TYR A 29 -0.51 -29.29 16.43
CA TYR A 29 -0.61 -30.65 15.93
C TYR A 29 -1.00 -31.68 16.99
N ARG A 30 -1.00 -31.30 18.28
CA ARG A 30 -1.29 -32.15 19.44
C ARG A 30 -0.46 -33.44 19.43
N ILE A 31 0.84 -33.32 19.18
CA ILE A 31 1.77 -34.45 19.13
C ILE A 31 2.36 -34.64 20.53
N PRO A 32 2.22 -35.83 21.15
CA PRO A 32 2.91 -36.14 22.40
C PRO A 32 4.43 -36.04 22.25
N ILE A 33 5.11 -35.51 23.27
CA ILE A 33 6.59 -35.36 23.27
C ILE A 33 7.30 -36.71 23.05
N GLN A 34 6.68 -37.82 23.49
CA GLN A 34 7.18 -39.19 23.31
C GLN A 34 7.32 -39.59 21.83
N HIS A 35 6.60 -38.95 20.91
CA HIS A 35 6.67 -39.26 19.48
C HIS A 35 7.94 -38.71 18.81
N PHE A 36 8.73 -37.90 19.53
CA PHE A 36 10.03 -37.37 19.08
C PHE A 36 11.21 -38.30 19.45
N GLU A 37 10.95 -39.54 19.83
CA GLU A 37 11.96 -40.56 20.11
C GLU A 37 12.30 -41.38 18.86
N TYR A 38 13.58 -41.77 18.71
CA TYR A 38 14.06 -42.58 17.58
C TYR A 38 13.29 -43.89 17.43
N ASP A 39 13.05 -44.58 18.55
CA ASP A 39 12.31 -45.85 18.61
C ASP A 39 10.88 -45.72 18.09
N TYR A 40 10.24 -44.58 18.34
CA TYR A 40 8.89 -44.30 17.89
C TYR A 40 8.86 -44.06 16.38
N ILE A 41 9.76 -43.21 15.87
CA ILE A 41 9.86 -42.87 14.45
C ILE A 41 10.14 -44.11 13.60
N GLU A 42 11.02 -45.01 14.05
CA GLU A 42 11.32 -46.25 13.34
C GLU A 42 10.09 -47.18 13.23
N LYS A 43 9.30 -47.26 14.29
CA LYS A 43 8.10 -48.11 14.37
C LYS A 43 6.87 -47.45 13.74
N CYS A 44 6.88 -46.14 13.53
CA CYS A 44 5.76 -45.39 12.98
C CYS A 44 5.42 -45.87 11.56
N ARG A 45 4.12 -46.07 11.30
CA ARG A 45 3.54 -46.47 10.00
C ARG A 45 2.73 -45.34 9.36
N ASP A 46 2.41 -44.30 10.12
CA ASP A 46 1.53 -43.22 9.72
C ASP A 46 2.31 -42.09 9.06
N GLY A 47 2.30 -42.07 7.72
CA GLY A 47 3.02 -41.04 6.95
C GLY A 47 2.56 -39.60 7.23
N LYS A 48 1.29 -39.39 7.61
CA LYS A 48 0.78 -38.05 7.98
C LYS A 48 1.29 -37.59 9.34
N GLU A 49 1.55 -38.51 10.26
CA GLU A 49 2.10 -38.20 11.57
C GLU A 49 3.58 -37.80 11.44
N LEU A 50 4.35 -38.56 10.65
CA LEU A 50 5.73 -38.22 10.30
C LEU A 50 5.85 -36.87 9.58
N GLU A 51 4.90 -36.50 8.71
CA GLU A 51 4.88 -35.16 8.09
C GLU A 51 4.75 -34.05 9.13
N LYS A 52 3.90 -34.23 10.15
CA LYS A 52 3.73 -33.23 11.22
C LYS A 52 4.94 -33.18 12.14
N ILE A 53 5.50 -34.35 12.52
CA ILE A 53 6.73 -34.44 13.33
C ILE A 53 7.87 -33.72 12.60
N LEU A 54 8.07 -34.02 11.32
CA LEU A 54 9.10 -33.37 10.49
C LEU A 54 8.88 -31.85 10.38
N GLN A 55 7.62 -31.40 10.29
CA GLN A 55 7.30 -29.97 10.24
C GLN A 55 7.60 -29.25 11.56
N VAL A 56 7.38 -29.90 12.71
CA VAL A 56 7.76 -29.37 14.03
C VAL A 56 9.28 -29.37 14.19
N LEU A 57 9.97 -30.42 13.76
CA LEU A 57 11.44 -30.47 13.81
C LEU A 57 12.10 -29.45 12.89
N ALA A 58 11.51 -29.19 11.72
CA ALA A 58 12.03 -28.21 10.77
C ALA A 58 11.76 -26.75 11.16
N SER A 59 10.77 -26.47 12.03
CA SER A 59 10.51 -25.10 12.50
C SER A 59 11.54 -24.60 13.50
N GLY A 60 12.24 -25.52 14.19
CA GLY A 60 13.24 -25.19 15.20
C GLY A 60 12.67 -24.60 16.49
N GLU A 61 11.34 -24.65 16.69
CA GLU A 61 10.67 -24.13 17.90
C GLU A 61 11.14 -24.83 19.18
N GLU A 62 11.33 -26.16 19.12
CA GLU A 62 11.71 -27.01 20.26
C GLU A 62 13.23 -27.26 20.33
N GLY A 63 14.02 -26.61 19.46
CA GLY A 63 15.46 -26.81 19.31
C GLY A 63 15.87 -27.49 17.99
N TYR A 64 17.17 -27.55 17.74
CA TYR A 64 17.75 -28.07 16.50
C TYR A 64 18.27 -29.50 16.67
N PHE A 65 17.58 -30.47 16.05
CA PHE A 65 17.91 -31.90 16.14
C PHE A 65 18.15 -32.52 14.75
N PRO A 66 19.35 -32.34 14.17
CA PRO A 66 19.61 -32.71 12.77
C PRO A 66 19.55 -34.22 12.52
N ASP A 67 19.97 -35.04 13.47
CA ASP A 67 19.93 -36.51 13.34
C ASP A 67 18.50 -37.05 13.36
N LEU A 68 17.63 -36.47 14.20
CA LEU A 68 16.21 -36.83 14.27
C LEU A 68 15.46 -36.42 13.00
N VAL A 69 15.79 -35.24 12.45
CA VAL A 69 15.30 -34.79 11.14
C VAL A 69 15.72 -35.76 10.04
N ARG A 70 16.97 -36.21 10.02
CA ARG A 70 17.46 -37.17 9.01
C ARG A 70 16.72 -38.51 9.08
N VAL A 71 16.54 -39.05 10.28
CA VAL A 71 15.84 -40.34 10.48
C VAL A 71 14.36 -40.23 10.11
N THR A 72 13.70 -39.11 10.46
CA THR A 72 12.31 -38.86 10.05
C THR A 72 12.16 -38.65 8.54
N GLU A 73 13.06 -37.93 7.88
CA GLU A 73 13.10 -37.79 6.41
C GLU A 73 13.26 -39.15 5.72
N GLU A 74 14.21 -39.97 6.16
CA GLU A 74 14.47 -41.29 5.57
C GLU A 74 13.24 -42.21 5.74
N ARG A 75 12.63 -42.22 6.93
CA ARG A 75 11.44 -43.01 7.21
C ARG A 75 10.23 -42.51 6.41
N LEU A 76 10.03 -41.20 6.34
CA LEU A 76 8.96 -40.59 5.54
C LEU A 76 9.17 -40.86 4.04
N GLY A 77 10.41 -40.89 3.56
CA GLY A 77 10.76 -41.26 2.19
C GLY A 77 10.33 -42.69 1.83
N LYS A 78 10.50 -43.64 2.75
CA LYS A 78 10.05 -45.05 2.56
C LYS A 78 8.54 -45.19 2.48
N LEU A 79 7.78 -44.36 3.21
CA LEU A 79 6.31 -44.43 3.25
C LEU A 79 5.63 -43.56 2.19
N LYS A 80 6.14 -42.34 1.96
CA LYS A 80 5.49 -41.31 1.14
C LYS A 80 6.53 -40.47 0.37
N PRO A 81 7.11 -41.02 -0.71
CA PRO A 81 8.22 -40.40 -1.45
C PRO A 81 7.83 -39.10 -2.17
N LYS A 82 6.53 -38.89 -2.47
CA LYS A 82 6.02 -37.67 -3.12
C LYS A 82 5.62 -36.56 -2.15
N SER A 83 5.95 -36.68 -0.86
CA SER A 83 5.59 -35.66 0.13
C SER A 83 6.32 -34.34 -0.15
N ARG A 84 5.61 -33.22 0.04
CA ARG A 84 6.14 -31.87 -0.22
C ARG A 84 7.36 -31.55 0.64
N LEU A 85 7.41 -32.08 1.85
CA LEU A 85 8.45 -31.81 2.85
C LEU A 85 9.81 -32.39 2.46
N LEU A 86 9.83 -33.42 1.61
CA LEU A 86 11.08 -34.01 1.09
C LEU A 86 11.63 -33.26 -0.13
N ARG A 87 10.93 -32.23 -0.62
CA ARG A 87 11.41 -31.43 -1.77
C ARG A 87 12.54 -30.52 -1.32
N LYS A 88 13.76 -30.83 -1.78
CA LYS A 88 14.93 -29.96 -1.62
C LYS A 88 14.99 -29.00 -2.81
N LEU A 89 15.28 -27.72 -2.54
CA LEU A 89 15.51 -26.75 -3.60
C LEU A 89 16.82 -27.12 -4.30
N LEU A 90 16.68 -27.71 -5.50
CA LEU A 90 17.80 -27.89 -6.40
C LEU A 90 18.09 -26.56 -7.12
N PRO A 91 19.36 -26.26 -7.41
CA PRO A 91 19.69 -25.12 -8.27
C PRO A 91 18.99 -25.28 -9.61
N VAL A 92 18.64 -24.16 -10.24
CA VAL A 92 18.03 -24.17 -11.59
C VAL A 92 19.02 -24.83 -12.56
N LEU A 93 18.61 -25.95 -13.17
CA LEU A 93 19.42 -26.63 -14.18
C LEU A 93 19.59 -25.73 -15.39
N ASN A 94 20.81 -25.64 -15.91
CA ASN A 94 21.07 -24.95 -17.17
C ASN A 94 20.74 -25.87 -18.34
N LYS A 95 20.60 -25.31 -19.55
CA LYS A 95 20.34 -26.06 -20.79
C LYS A 95 21.32 -27.23 -21.03
N ASN A 96 22.53 -27.15 -20.49
CA ASN A 96 23.57 -28.15 -20.64
C ASN A 96 23.45 -29.33 -19.64
N ASP A 97 22.65 -29.16 -18.58
CA ASP A 97 22.48 -30.16 -17.51
C ASP A 97 21.24 -31.05 -17.74
N VAL A 98 20.42 -30.72 -18.75
CA VAL A 98 19.23 -31.48 -19.15
C VAL A 98 19.62 -32.53 -20.17
N ASP A 99 19.19 -33.78 -19.96
CA ASP A 99 19.44 -34.85 -20.93
C ASP A 99 18.79 -34.52 -22.28
N LYS A 100 19.42 -34.95 -23.38
CA LYS A 100 18.92 -34.63 -24.72
C LYS A 100 17.53 -35.20 -24.98
N GLY A 101 17.18 -36.34 -24.37
CA GLY A 101 15.84 -36.93 -24.48
C GLY A 101 14.79 -36.09 -23.75
N GLU A 102 15.08 -35.67 -22.53
CA GLU A 102 14.19 -34.79 -21.75
C GLU A 102 14.01 -33.43 -22.43
N LEU A 103 15.07 -32.89 -23.04
CA LEU A 103 15.00 -31.63 -23.79
C LEU A 103 14.08 -31.75 -25.01
N ASP A 104 14.12 -32.88 -25.71
CA ASP A 104 13.27 -33.14 -26.88
C ASP A 104 11.80 -33.28 -26.48
N ASP A 105 11.52 -33.93 -25.35
CA ASP A 105 10.16 -34.03 -24.80
C ASP A 105 9.63 -32.65 -24.37
N ILE A 106 10.45 -31.83 -23.72
CA ILE A 106 10.10 -30.45 -23.36
C ILE A 106 9.81 -29.61 -24.61
N CYS A 107 10.64 -29.73 -25.64
CA CYS A 107 10.44 -29.03 -26.91
C CYS A 107 9.14 -29.46 -27.60
N LYS A 108 8.84 -30.76 -27.65
CA LYS A 108 7.58 -31.28 -28.21
C LYS A 108 6.36 -30.79 -27.44
N ASP A 109 6.43 -30.75 -26.12
CA ASP A 109 5.35 -30.25 -25.28
C ASP A 109 5.09 -28.76 -25.54
N LEU A 110 6.15 -27.95 -25.64
CA LEU A 110 6.07 -26.53 -26.02
C LEU A 110 5.46 -26.34 -27.42
N GLU A 111 5.89 -27.13 -28.40
CA GLU A 111 5.34 -27.09 -29.76
C GLU A 111 3.86 -27.50 -29.79
N SER A 112 3.48 -28.53 -29.05
CA SER A 112 2.08 -28.95 -28.90
C SER A 112 1.21 -27.85 -28.28
N PHE A 113 1.77 -27.09 -27.33
CA PHE A 113 1.09 -25.98 -26.68
C PHE A 113 0.90 -24.79 -27.64
N VAL A 114 1.96 -24.40 -28.36
CA VAL A 114 1.92 -23.29 -29.34
C VAL A 114 0.97 -23.60 -30.50
N THR A 115 0.98 -24.84 -30.99
CA THR A 115 0.05 -25.29 -32.04
C THR A 115 -1.39 -25.33 -31.50
N GLY A 116 -1.60 -25.77 -30.26
CA GLY A 116 -2.88 -25.72 -29.57
C GLY A 116 -3.44 -24.30 -29.42
N ILE A 117 -2.60 -23.32 -29.06
CA ILE A 117 -2.97 -21.89 -29.05
C ILE A 117 -3.36 -21.42 -30.44
N SER A 118 -2.52 -21.70 -31.44
CA SER A 118 -2.74 -21.25 -32.82
C SER A 118 -4.04 -21.80 -33.39
N LYS A 119 -4.38 -23.06 -33.07
CA LYS A 119 -5.64 -23.69 -33.46
C LYS A 119 -6.85 -23.01 -32.79
N ARG A 120 -6.78 -22.75 -31.48
CA ARG A 120 -7.82 -22.02 -30.74
C ARG A 120 -8.03 -20.61 -31.30
N ASN A 121 -6.96 -19.90 -31.64
CA ASN A 121 -7.03 -18.58 -32.26
C ASN A 121 -7.70 -18.64 -33.63
N LYS A 122 -7.34 -19.61 -34.48
CA LYS A 122 -8.01 -19.83 -35.77
C LYS A 122 -9.50 -20.17 -35.61
N GLU A 123 -9.86 -20.90 -34.57
CA GLU A 123 -11.27 -21.22 -34.27
C GLU A 123 -12.05 -19.98 -33.82
N LEU A 124 -11.44 -19.11 -33.01
CA LEU A 124 -12.02 -17.82 -32.63
C LEU A 124 -12.25 -16.91 -33.84
N GLU A 125 -11.29 -16.85 -34.78
CA GLU A 125 -11.45 -16.08 -36.02
C GLU A 125 -12.57 -16.65 -36.92
N LYS A 126 -12.70 -17.97 -37.01
CA LYS A 126 -13.84 -18.60 -37.73
C LYS A 126 -15.18 -18.30 -37.06
N ARG A 127 -15.24 -18.24 -35.73
CA ARG A 127 -16.45 -17.85 -34.99
C ARG A 127 -16.84 -16.39 -35.25
N LYS A 128 -15.87 -15.47 -35.42
CA LYS A 128 -16.12 -14.08 -35.85
C LYS A 128 -16.69 -13.99 -37.28
N VAL A 129 -16.20 -14.84 -38.21
CA VAL A 129 -16.72 -14.88 -39.59
C VAL A 129 -18.14 -15.44 -39.63
N ASN A 130 -18.47 -16.43 -38.79
CA ASN A 130 -19.81 -17.00 -38.73
C ASN A 130 -20.83 -16.06 -38.05
N SER A 131 -20.42 -15.23 -37.08
CA SER A 131 -21.31 -14.20 -36.53
C SER A 131 -21.53 -13.01 -37.47
N ALA A 132 -20.78 -12.90 -38.56
CA ALA A 132 -20.93 -11.85 -39.56
C ALA A 132 -21.95 -12.18 -40.66
N LEU A 133 -22.41 -13.44 -40.77
CA LEU A 133 -23.45 -13.84 -41.73
C LEU A 133 -24.89 -13.70 -41.19
N ASP A 134 -25.08 -13.47 -39.89
CA ASP A 134 -26.42 -13.43 -39.25
C ASP A 134 -26.86 -12.04 -38.76
N CYS A 135 -26.29 -10.93 -39.25
CA CYS A 135 -26.88 -9.61 -38.99
C CYS A 135 -26.82 -8.66 -40.20
N GLU A 136 -27.91 -8.62 -40.95
CA GLU A 136 -28.36 -7.37 -41.58
C GLU A 136 -28.76 -6.40 -40.46
N THR A 137 -27.81 -5.72 -39.81
CA THR A 137 -27.99 -4.37 -39.23
C THR A 137 -26.63 -3.75 -38.88
N ALA A 138 -26.27 -2.73 -39.66
CA ALA A 138 -25.37 -1.60 -39.37
C ALA A 138 -24.19 -1.78 -38.40
N VAL A 139 -23.02 -2.13 -38.93
CA VAL A 139 -21.73 -1.63 -38.43
C VAL A 139 -20.86 -1.24 -39.63
N ARG A 140 -20.59 0.07 -39.78
CA ARG A 140 -19.63 0.59 -40.76
C ARG A 140 -18.23 0.20 -40.33
N VAL A 141 -17.67 -0.82 -40.96
CA VAL A 141 -16.25 -1.18 -40.82
C VAL A 141 -15.46 -0.37 -41.84
N TYR A 142 -14.59 0.50 -41.33
CA TYR A 142 -13.63 1.27 -42.12
C TYR A 142 -12.66 0.32 -42.84
N LYS A 143 -12.53 0.48 -44.15
CA LYS A 143 -11.57 -0.23 -45.00
C LYS A 143 -10.42 0.76 -45.28
N GLU A 144 -9.24 0.54 -44.72
CA GLU A 144 -8.08 1.40 -45.03
C GLU A 144 -7.65 1.20 -46.50
N PRO A 145 -7.50 2.29 -47.29
CA PRO A 145 -7.04 2.23 -48.66
C PRO A 145 -5.52 2.02 -48.72
N SER A 146 -5.08 1.20 -49.68
CA SER A 146 -3.66 0.96 -49.98
C SER A 146 -2.91 2.29 -50.12
N THR A 147 -1.90 2.49 -49.26
CA THR A 147 -1.22 3.76 -49.04
C THR A 147 -0.50 4.24 -50.30
N ASP A 148 -0.91 5.42 -50.76
CA ASP A 148 -0.21 6.23 -51.76
C ASP A 148 1.01 6.87 -51.09
N TYR A 149 2.21 6.43 -51.46
CA TYR A 149 3.46 6.91 -50.86
C TYR A 149 3.77 8.38 -51.19
N THR A 150 3.06 8.99 -52.15
CA THR A 150 3.20 10.43 -52.48
C THR A 150 2.68 11.35 -51.38
N ALA A 151 1.94 10.82 -50.39
CA ALA A 151 1.52 11.57 -49.22
C ALA A 151 2.69 11.97 -48.30
N TRP A 152 3.79 11.21 -48.33
CA TRP A 152 4.98 11.47 -47.50
C TRP A 152 5.75 12.71 -47.97
N ASP A 153 5.72 13.04 -49.26
CA ASP A 153 6.37 14.24 -49.80
C ASP A 153 5.68 15.54 -49.37
N LYS A 154 4.45 15.45 -48.83
CA LYS A 154 3.69 16.59 -48.28
C LYS A 154 3.81 16.69 -46.76
N TYR A 155 4.53 15.77 -46.11
CA TYR A 155 4.66 15.74 -44.67
C TYR A 155 5.73 16.74 -44.23
N ASP A 156 5.29 17.88 -43.70
CA ASP A 156 6.17 18.89 -43.11
C ASP A 156 6.31 18.59 -41.60
N PRO A 157 7.46 18.05 -41.16
CA PRO A 157 7.65 17.63 -39.78
C PRO A 157 7.54 18.79 -38.80
N ASP A 158 7.89 20.02 -39.19
CA ASP A 158 7.81 21.17 -38.30
C ASP A 158 6.35 21.53 -38.00
N THR A 159 5.47 21.38 -38.99
CA THR A 159 4.03 21.62 -38.80
C THR A 159 3.36 20.55 -37.95
N GLU A 160 3.83 19.31 -38.03
CA GLU A 160 3.29 18.21 -37.22
C GLU A 160 3.80 18.26 -35.79
N ILE A 161 5.06 18.66 -35.58
CA ILE A 161 5.57 18.98 -34.24
C ILE A 161 4.72 20.10 -33.62
N LEU A 162 4.43 21.18 -34.37
CA LEU A 162 3.59 22.25 -33.86
C LEU A 162 2.17 21.78 -33.51
N LYS A 163 1.59 20.88 -34.32
CA LYS A 163 0.28 20.27 -34.03
C LYS A 163 0.33 19.37 -32.80
N MET A 164 1.42 18.62 -32.62
CA MET A 164 1.63 17.78 -31.44
C MET A 164 1.76 18.63 -30.17
N ASP A 165 2.54 19.72 -30.21
CA ASP A 165 2.69 20.64 -29.09
C ASP A 165 1.35 21.31 -28.72
N LEU A 166 0.58 21.73 -29.72
CA LEU A 166 -0.74 22.34 -29.52
C LEU A 166 -1.76 21.31 -29.00
N ALA A 167 -1.72 20.07 -29.50
CA ALA A 167 -2.54 18.98 -29.02
C ALA A 167 -2.17 18.58 -27.59
N GLU A 168 -0.88 18.51 -27.24
CA GLU A 168 -0.41 18.24 -25.88
C GLU A 168 -0.89 19.33 -24.92
N GLU A 169 -0.91 20.60 -25.34
CA GLU A 169 -1.44 21.70 -24.52
C GLU A 169 -2.96 21.59 -24.32
N VAL A 170 -3.71 21.13 -25.33
CA VAL A 170 -5.16 20.87 -25.24
C VAL A 170 -5.44 19.64 -24.37
N GLU A 171 -4.64 18.57 -24.49
CA GLU A 171 -4.71 17.39 -23.62
C GLU A 171 -4.32 17.74 -22.19
N ARG A 172 -3.32 18.59 -21.95
CA ARG A 172 -3.00 19.09 -20.60
C ARG A 172 -4.19 19.84 -20.00
N LYS A 173 -4.86 20.69 -20.79
CA LYS A 173 -6.07 21.41 -20.35
C LYS A 173 -7.28 20.49 -20.15
N GLY A 174 -7.42 19.44 -20.98
CA GLY A 174 -8.46 18.41 -20.86
C GLY A 174 -8.24 17.46 -19.68
N ALA A 175 -7.00 17.03 -19.43
CA ALA A 175 -6.61 16.17 -18.32
C ALA A 175 -6.83 16.85 -16.96
N VAL A 176 -6.70 18.17 -16.87
CA VAL A 176 -7.07 18.93 -15.65
C VAL A 176 -8.59 18.81 -15.36
N GLN A 177 -9.44 18.68 -16.38
CA GLN A 177 -10.88 18.44 -16.20
C GLN A 177 -11.20 16.95 -15.95
N GLU A 178 -10.49 16.02 -16.59
CA GLU A 178 -10.78 14.58 -16.52
C GLU A 178 -10.21 13.87 -15.28
N THR A 179 -9.12 14.39 -14.71
CA THR A 179 -8.56 13.93 -13.41
C THR A 179 -9.49 14.16 -12.22
N THR A 180 -10.57 14.95 -12.38
CA THR A 180 -11.62 15.10 -11.36
C THR A 180 -12.66 13.98 -11.40
N LYS A 181 -12.81 13.26 -12.52
CA LYS A 181 -13.86 12.23 -12.70
C LYS A 181 -13.32 10.79 -12.74
N ILE A 182 -12.03 10.58 -13.03
CA ILE A 182 -11.42 9.25 -13.05
C ILE A 182 -10.37 9.12 -11.94
N ARG A 183 -10.85 8.89 -10.72
CA ARG A 183 -10.09 8.15 -9.70
C ARG A 183 -10.89 6.93 -9.29
N LYS A 184 -10.99 5.94 -10.18
CA LYS A 184 -11.06 4.56 -9.72
C LYS A 184 -9.63 4.16 -9.37
N SER A 185 -9.24 4.37 -8.11
CA SER A 185 -8.03 3.77 -7.56
C SER A 185 -8.16 2.26 -7.76
N VAL A 186 -7.40 1.69 -8.69
CA VAL A 186 -7.21 0.25 -8.71
C VAL A 186 -6.41 -0.07 -7.45
N SER A 187 -7.12 -0.44 -6.39
CA SER A 187 -6.52 -1.07 -5.22
C SER A 187 -6.04 -2.44 -5.68
N PHE A 188 -4.78 -2.53 -6.06
CA PHE A 188 -4.10 -3.81 -6.07
C PHE A 188 -4.00 -4.24 -4.61
N ASN A 189 -4.96 -5.07 -4.15
CA ASN A 189 -4.92 -5.67 -2.82
C ASN A 189 -3.67 -6.56 -2.74
N ARG A 190 -2.55 -5.96 -2.34
CA ARG A 190 -1.28 -6.63 -2.09
C ARG A 190 -1.28 -7.41 -0.78
N PHE A 191 -2.31 -7.25 0.04
CA PHE A 191 -2.37 -7.75 1.41
C PHE A 191 -3.45 -8.82 1.53
N GLY A 192 -3.05 -10.00 2.00
CA GLY A 192 -3.92 -11.17 2.10
C GLY A 192 -4.92 -11.07 3.25
N THR A 193 -4.64 -10.24 4.27
CA THR A 193 -5.50 -10.00 5.43
C THR A 193 -5.50 -8.53 5.88
N GLU A 194 -6.56 -8.08 6.57
CA GLU A 194 -6.62 -6.72 7.14
C GLU A 194 -5.53 -6.47 8.20
N ALA A 195 -5.15 -7.51 8.94
CA ALA A 195 -4.06 -7.45 9.91
C ALA A 195 -2.70 -7.20 9.24
N GLU A 196 -2.42 -7.85 8.10
CA GLU A 196 -1.22 -7.57 7.30
C GLU A 196 -1.21 -6.14 6.76
N ALA A 197 -2.36 -5.65 6.29
CA ALA A 197 -2.49 -4.27 5.81
C ALA A 197 -2.25 -3.25 6.93
N ALA A 198 -2.75 -3.51 8.14
CA ALA A 198 -2.51 -2.68 9.32
C ALA A 198 -1.03 -2.69 9.74
N PHE A 199 -0.41 -3.86 9.81
CA PHE A 199 1.02 -4.00 10.13
C PHE A 199 1.91 -3.25 9.14
N VAL A 200 1.64 -3.38 7.84
CA VAL A 200 2.38 -2.67 6.80
C VAL A 200 2.13 -1.16 6.88
N ALA A 201 0.89 -0.74 7.13
CA ALA A 201 0.57 0.67 7.32
C ALA A 201 1.35 1.29 8.50
N ASP A 202 1.41 0.59 9.64
CA ASP A 202 2.15 1.06 10.81
C ASP A 202 3.65 1.12 10.56
N ARG A 203 4.23 0.10 9.91
CA ARG A 203 5.65 0.09 9.54
C ARG A 203 6.00 1.26 8.60
N GLU A 204 5.18 1.51 7.57
CA GLU A 204 5.43 2.63 6.65
C GLU A 204 5.22 4.00 7.33
N LYS A 205 4.29 4.09 8.30
CA LYS A 205 4.12 5.28 9.14
C LYS A 205 5.35 5.54 10.01
N GLU A 206 5.90 4.50 10.63
CA GLU A 206 7.12 4.61 11.45
C GLU A 206 8.33 5.06 10.64
N LYS A 207 8.55 4.46 9.46
CA LYS A 207 9.57 4.95 8.51
C LYS A 207 9.36 6.41 8.14
N GLY A 208 8.11 6.80 7.86
CA GLY A 208 7.78 8.20 7.58
C GLY A 208 8.14 9.14 8.73
N ASN A 209 7.96 8.70 9.99
CA ASN A 209 8.36 9.47 11.16
C ASN A 209 9.89 9.60 11.27
N GLU A 210 10.64 8.57 10.90
CA GLU A 210 12.12 8.61 10.86
C GLU A 210 12.62 9.61 9.82
N TYR A 211 12.11 9.55 8.58
CA TYR A 211 12.44 10.52 7.54
C TYR A 211 12.04 11.95 7.94
N PHE A 212 10.88 12.12 8.57
CA PHE A 212 10.44 13.42 9.06
C PHE A 212 11.38 13.99 10.13
N LYS A 213 11.90 13.14 11.03
CA LYS A 213 12.91 13.55 12.02
C LYS A 213 14.26 13.86 11.38
N ALA A 214 14.61 13.15 10.31
CA ALA A 214 15.83 13.40 9.53
C ALA A 214 15.75 14.72 8.71
N GLY A 215 14.55 15.23 8.45
CA GLY A 215 14.31 16.43 7.65
C GLY A 215 14.04 16.13 6.16
N ASP A 216 14.02 14.85 5.78
CA ASP A 216 13.72 14.37 4.42
C ASP A 216 12.21 14.31 4.21
N TYR A 217 11.61 15.48 3.98
CA TYR A 217 10.15 15.62 3.94
C TYR A 217 9.48 15.00 2.70
N GLU A 218 10.17 14.89 1.56
CA GLU A 218 9.57 14.33 0.34
C GLU A 218 9.46 12.80 0.43
N GLU A 219 10.47 12.14 1.00
CA GLU A 219 10.51 10.72 1.31
C GLU A 219 9.49 10.38 2.41
N ALA A 220 9.43 11.20 3.47
CA ALA A 220 8.42 11.06 4.51
C ALA A 220 6.99 11.10 3.93
N LEU A 221 6.73 11.99 2.97
CA LEU A 221 5.44 12.11 2.30
C LEU A 221 5.08 10.86 1.50
N GLN A 222 6.05 10.24 0.82
CA GLN A 222 5.85 8.97 0.12
C GLN A 222 5.51 7.86 1.11
N CYS A 223 6.25 7.73 2.21
CA CYS A 223 6.00 6.75 3.25
C CYS A 223 4.59 6.90 3.86
N TYR A 224 4.17 8.12 4.22
CA TYR A 224 2.81 8.35 4.71
C TYR A 224 1.74 8.06 3.66
N THR A 225 2.01 8.33 2.38
CA THR A 225 1.07 8.01 1.29
C THR A 225 0.93 6.50 1.08
N ASN A 226 2.02 5.75 1.21
CA ASN A 226 2.01 4.29 1.17
C ASN A 226 1.27 3.69 2.38
N SER A 227 1.47 4.28 3.56
CA SER A 227 0.75 3.93 4.78
C SER A 227 -0.77 4.14 4.61
N ILE A 228 -1.20 5.30 4.11
CA ILE A 228 -2.61 5.62 3.85
C ILE A 228 -3.22 4.70 2.79
N SER A 229 -2.45 4.36 1.75
CA SER A 229 -2.89 3.41 0.71
C SER A 229 -3.12 2.00 1.26
N SER A 230 -2.38 1.63 2.31
CA SER A 230 -2.53 0.33 2.98
C SER A 230 -3.69 0.34 3.97
N LYS A 231 -3.72 1.31 4.89
CA LYS A 231 -4.84 1.54 5.81
C LYS A 231 -5.01 3.05 6.07
N PRO A 232 -6.16 3.65 5.71
CA PRO A 232 -6.43 5.04 6.02
C PRO A 232 -6.64 5.20 7.54
N SER A 233 -5.93 6.16 8.13
CA SER A 233 -6.00 6.47 9.56
C SER A 233 -5.87 7.98 9.77
N THR A 234 -6.61 8.53 10.73
CA THR A 234 -6.60 9.96 11.07
C THR A 234 -5.21 10.44 11.45
N ASN A 235 -4.45 9.61 12.17
CA ASN A 235 -3.04 9.89 12.50
C ASN A 235 -2.15 9.99 11.25
N ASN A 236 -2.34 9.12 10.26
CA ASN A 236 -1.54 9.13 9.03
C ASN A 236 -1.81 10.40 8.20
N PHE A 237 -3.07 10.82 8.11
CA PHE A 237 -3.43 12.09 7.46
C PHE A 237 -2.85 13.30 8.19
N ASN A 238 -2.89 13.33 9.53
CA ASN A 238 -2.28 14.41 10.32
C ASN A 238 -0.75 14.49 10.11
N ASN A 239 -0.05 13.35 10.10
CA ASN A 239 1.39 13.30 9.85
C ASN A 239 1.75 13.73 8.42
N ARG A 240 0.93 13.36 7.43
CA ARG A 240 1.13 13.83 6.06
C ARG A 240 0.83 15.32 5.92
N ALA A 241 -0.18 15.85 6.60
CA ALA A 241 -0.53 17.27 6.58
C ALA A 241 0.62 18.15 7.11
N VAL A 242 1.24 17.79 8.24
CA VAL A 242 2.41 18.53 8.74
C VAL A 242 3.59 18.46 7.78
N THR A 243 3.79 17.32 7.10
CA THR A 243 4.83 17.17 6.09
C THR A 243 4.59 18.09 4.89
N TYR A 244 3.34 18.20 4.43
CA TYR A 244 2.96 19.17 3.39
C TYR A 244 3.19 20.63 3.82
N ILE A 245 2.93 20.98 5.09
CA ILE A 245 3.20 22.32 5.63
C ILE A 245 4.70 22.62 5.59
N LYS A 246 5.55 21.66 6.00
CA LYS A 246 7.02 21.81 5.92
C LYS A 246 7.51 21.99 4.48
N LEU A 247 6.88 21.32 3.52
CA LEU A 247 7.12 21.48 2.09
C LEU A 247 6.45 22.73 1.46
N LYS A 248 5.77 23.57 2.26
CA LYS A 248 5.01 24.76 1.81
C LYS A 248 3.89 24.45 0.80
N ARG A 249 3.38 23.21 0.79
CA ARG A 249 2.26 22.76 -0.06
C ARG A 249 0.93 22.85 0.70
N TYR A 250 0.55 24.06 1.09
CA TYR A 250 -0.54 24.31 2.04
C TYR A 250 -1.92 23.83 1.57
N GLU A 251 -2.24 23.93 0.28
CA GLU A 251 -3.54 23.47 -0.25
C GLU A 251 -3.75 21.96 -0.06
N LYS A 252 -2.68 21.16 -0.22
CA LYS A 252 -2.74 19.71 -0.01
C LYS A 252 -2.87 19.38 1.48
N ALA A 253 -2.19 20.14 2.34
CA ALA A 253 -2.32 20.01 3.79
C ALA A 253 -3.76 20.27 4.26
N LEU A 254 -4.41 21.32 3.74
CA LEU A 254 -5.81 21.63 4.01
C LEU A 254 -6.74 20.47 3.70
N LYS A 255 -6.61 19.88 2.51
CA LYS A 255 -7.41 18.71 2.08
C LYS A 255 -7.25 17.52 3.01
N ASP A 256 -6.06 17.29 3.56
CA ASP A 256 -5.83 16.21 4.52
C ASP A 256 -6.39 16.54 5.90
N CYS A 257 -6.27 17.80 6.36
CA CYS A 257 -6.89 18.24 7.62
C CYS A 257 -8.43 18.15 7.55
N ASP A 258 -9.03 18.56 6.44
CA ASP A 258 -10.49 18.47 6.23
C ASP A 258 -10.99 17.03 6.26
N LYS A 259 -10.21 16.07 5.73
CA LYS A 259 -10.54 14.64 5.85
C LYS A 259 -10.48 14.15 7.28
N VAL A 260 -9.49 14.58 8.06
CA VAL A 260 -9.41 14.22 9.49
C VAL A 260 -10.61 14.79 10.24
N LEU A 261 -10.93 16.07 10.03
CA LEU A 261 -12.06 16.74 10.67
C LEU A 261 -13.43 16.17 10.25
N ALA A 262 -13.53 15.59 9.05
CA ALA A 262 -14.73 14.87 8.62
C ALA A 262 -14.95 13.55 9.40
N ILE A 263 -13.87 12.92 9.89
CA ILE A 263 -13.92 11.68 10.67
C ILE A 263 -13.98 12.01 12.17
N GLU A 264 -13.08 12.85 12.64
CA GLU A 264 -12.91 13.28 14.03
C GLU A 264 -13.07 14.80 14.11
N ARG A 265 -14.30 15.25 14.36
CA ARG A 265 -14.64 16.68 14.37
C ARG A 265 -13.91 17.49 15.44
N ASP A 266 -13.56 16.85 16.56
CA ASP A 266 -12.91 17.50 17.71
C ASP A 266 -11.38 17.27 17.73
N ASN A 267 -10.77 16.85 16.62
CA ASN A 267 -9.32 16.62 16.59
C ASN A 267 -8.54 17.95 16.64
N LEU A 268 -8.03 18.28 17.83
CA LEU A 268 -7.28 19.53 18.08
C LEU A 268 -6.02 19.65 17.23
N LYS A 269 -5.31 18.53 16.98
CA LYS A 269 -4.11 18.53 16.13
C LYS A 269 -4.47 18.89 14.70
N ALA A 270 -5.58 18.37 14.18
CA ALA A 270 -6.05 18.70 12.83
C ALA A 270 -6.44 20.18 12.70
N HIS A 271 -7.13 20.74 13.69
CA HIS A 271 -7.44 22.19 13.73
C HIS A 271 -6.17 23.05 13.77
N LEU A 272 -5.18 22.68 14.59
CA LEU A 272 -3.92 23.40 14.66
C LEU A 272 -3.16 23.37 13.33
N ARG A 273 -3.05 22.19 12.69
CA ARG A 273 -2.41 22.06 11.37
C ARG A 273 -3.18 22.77 10.27
N LYS A 274 -4.51 22.76 10.32
CA LYS A 274 -5.36 23.51 9.40
C LYS A 274 -5.11 25.01 9.52
N ALA A 275 -5.00 25.54 10.74
CA ALA A 275 -4.68 26.93 10.97
C ALA A 275 -3.28 27.31 10.45
N GLU A 276 -2.25 26.49 10.68
CA GLU A 276 -0.91 26.70 10.10
C GLU A 276 -0.93 26.72 8.56
N ALA A 277 -1.70 25.83 7.94
CA ALA A 277 -1.85 25.80 6.49
C ALA A 277 -2.61 27.03 5.96
N LEU A 278 -3.63 27.50 6.66
CA LEU A 278 -4.40 28.71 6.32
C LEU A 278 -3.56 29.99 6.49
N GLU A 279 -2.72 30.07 7.53
CA GLU A 279 -1.71 31.13 7.70
C GLU A 279 -0.79 31.18 6.47
N GLY A 280 -0.29 30.02 6.02
CA GLY A 280 0.53 29.90 4.82
C GLY A 280 -0.17 30.32 3.50
N LEU A 281 -1.50 30.22 3.45
CA LEU A 281 -2.33 30.66 2.33
C LEU A 281 -2.87 32.09 2.48
N LYS A 282 -2.49 32.80 3.55
CA LYS A 282 -2.97 34.15 3.89
C LYS A 282 -4.49 34.24 4.13
N ARG A 283 -5.12 33.15 4.54
CA ARG A 283 -6.54 33.11 4.94
C ARG A 283 -6.64 33.26 6.45
N TYR A 284 -6.31 34.45 6.94
CA TYR A 284 -6.07 34.69 8.36
C TYR A 284 -7.35 34.64 9.22
N GLU A 285 -8.51 35.04 8.69
CA GLU A 285 -9.78 34.99 9.41
C GLU A 285 -10.15 33.54 9.77
N GLU A 286 -10.12 32.63 8.79
CA GLU A 286 -10.39 31.21 9.01
C GLU A 286 -9.31 30.54 9.88
N ALA A 287 -8.05 30.98 9.75
CA ALA A 287 -6.99 30.51 10.64
C ALA A 287 -7.31 30.88 12.09
N ARG A 288 -7.74 32.13 12.34
CA ARG A 288 -8.08 32.63 13.68
C ARG A 288 -9.16 31.77 14.35
N GLU A 289 -10.24 31.47 13.64
CA GLU A 289 -11.34 30.63 14.15
C GLU A 289 -10.86 29.24 14.57
N ASN A 290 -10.01 28.61 13.74
CA ASN A 290 -9.48 27.28 14.03
C ASN A 290 -8.53 27.29 15.23
N VAL A 291 -7.70 28.32 15.39
CA VAL A 291 -6.81 28.43 16.56
C VAL A 291 -7.58 28.76 17.83
N GLU A 292 -8.57 29.63 17.75
CA GLU A 292 -9.42 29.98 18.89
C GLU A 292 -10.16 28.76 19.42
N PHE A 293 -10.67 27.90 18.52
CA PHE A 293 -11.24 26.61 18.91
C PHE A 293 -10.24 25.73 19.68
N VAL A 294 -8.98 25.67 19.24
CA VAL A 294 -7.93 24.91 19.96
C VAL A 294 -7.63 25.51 21.33
N ILE A 295 -7.50 26.84 21.44
CA ILE A 295 -7.22 27.53 22.71
C ILE A 295 -8.37 27.39 23.71
N GLN A 296 -9.62 27.40 23.24
CA GLN A 296 -10.78 27.19 24.11
C GLN A 296 -10.76 25.81 24.78
N ARG A 297 -10.20 24.80 24.12
CA ARG A 297 -10.11 23.43 24.63
C ARG A 297 -8.81 23.17 25.39
N GLU A 298 -7.69 23.66 24.86
CA GLU A 298 -6.35 23.54 25.43
C GLU A 298 -5.72 24.94 25.59
N PRO A 299 -6.07 25.67 26.67
CA PRO A 299 -5.53 27.01 26.89
C PRO A 299 -4.03 27.02 27.16
N ASN A 300 -3.44 25.90 27.61
CA ASN A 300 -2.00 25.77 27.92
C ASN A 300 -1.14 25.37 26.72
N ASN A 301 -1.71 25.26 25.52
CA ASN A 301 -0.96 24.86 24.34
C ASN A 301 -0.14 26.05 23.78
N GLY A 302 1.16 26.08 24.08
CA GLY A 302 2.05 27.17 23.67
C GLY A 302 2.11 27.39 22.16
N ILE A 303 2.06 26.31 21.36
CA ILE A 303 2.08 26.40 19.88
C ILE A 303 0.81 27.10 19.38
N ALA A 304 -0.35 26.76 19.95
CA ALA A 304 -1.62 27.40 19.60
C ALA A 304 -1.63 28.88 20.00
N GLN A 305 -1.11 29.23 21.17
CA GLN A 305 -0.99 30.62 21.61
C GLN A 305 -0.09 31.44 20.68
N GLU A 306 1.10 30.92 20.35
CA GLU A 306 2.02 31.58 19.41
C GLU A 306 1.37 31.80 18.04
N LEU A 307 0.69 30.78 17.51
CA LEU A 307 -0.01 30.88 16.23
C LEU A 307 -1.16 31.90 16.30
N ALA A 308 -1.93 31.93 17.39
CA ALA A 308 -2.99 32.92 17.60
C ALA A 308 -2.44 34.34 17.63
N GLU A 309 -1.32 34.56 18.32
CA GLU A 309 -0.68 35.87 18.36
C GLU A 309 -0.17 36.31 16.99
N ARG A 310 0.46 35.40 16.23
CA ARG A 310 0.92 35.71 14.87
C ARG A 310 -0.25 36.10 13.97
N VAL A 311 -1.30 35.29 13.94
CA VAL A 311 -2.51 35.55 13.14
C VAL A 311 -3.17 36.87 13.57
N ARG A 312 -3.29 37.12 14.89
CA ARG A 312 -3.85 38.36 15.43
C ARG A 312 -3.07 39.59 14.97
N ARG A 313 -1.74 39.57 15.10
CA ARG A 313 -0.87 40.68 14.67
C ARG A 313 -1.03 41.00 13.19
N ILE A 314 -1.16 39.98 12.34
CA ILE A 314 -1.35 40.15 10.90
C ILE A 314 -2.72 40.77 10.60
N CYS A 315 -3.81 40.23 11.18
CA CYS A 315 -5.16 40.78 11.01
C CYS A 315 -5.26 42.24 11.47
N GLU A 316 -4.68 42.57 12.64
CA GLU A 316 -4.68 43.95 13.16
C GLU A 316 -3.86 44.90 12.27
N GLY A 317 -2.80 44.41 11.63
CA GLY A 317 -2.02 45.17 10.65
C GLY A 317 -2.80 45.47 9.38
N GLU A 318 -3.55 44.50 8.86
CA GLU A 318 -4.40 44.67 7.67
C GLU A 318 -5.54 45.68 7.92
N VAL A 319 -6.18 45.63 9.09
CA VAL A 319 -7.23 46.58 9.49
C VAL A 319 -6.71 48.02 9.58
N LYS A 320 -5.47 48.21 10.03
CA LYS A 320 -4.85 49.55 10.10
C LYS A 320 -4.55 50.13 8.71
N ASN A 321 -4.21 49.28 7.73
CA ASN A 321 -4.00 49.71 6.34
C ASN A 321 -5.31 50.02 5.60
N THR A 322 -6.42 49.40 5.97
CA THR A 322 -7.74 49.63 5.34
C THR A 322 -8.55 50.76 5.97
N ARG A 323 -8.15 51.29 7.13
CA ARG A 323 -8.82 52.43 7.77
C ARG A 323 -8.58 53.70 6.94
N MET A 324 -9.50 53.99 6.00
CA MET A 324 -9.48 55.19 5.17
C MET A 324 -9.38 56.46 6.03
N LYS A 325 -8.47 57.37 5.66
CA LYS A 325 -8.43 58.72 6.22
C LYS A 325 -9.69 59.45 5.77
N ILE A 326 -10.54 59.81 6.72
CA ILE A 326 -11.66 60.73 6.46
C ILE A 326 -11.01 62.08 6.13
N VAL A 327 -11.10 62.47 4.86
CA VAL A 327 -10.75 63.83 4.43
C VAL A 327 -12.00 64.66 4.64
N GLU A 328 -11.96 65.57 5.61
CA GLU A 328 -12.99 66.59 5.74
C GLU A 328 -12.92 67.49 4.51
N ILE A 329 -14.04 67.60 3.80
CA ILE A 329 -14.20 68.48 2.65
C ILE A 329 -14.53 69.86 3.22
N GLU A 330 -13.59 70.80 3.13
CA GLU A 330 -13.78 72.21 3.49
C GLU A 330 -14.72 72.95 2.53
#